data_AF-A0A7C7P6B8-F1
#
_entry.id   AF-A0A7C7P6B8-F1
#
_cell.length_a   1.000
_cell.length_b   1.000
_cell.length_c   1.000
_cell.angle_alpha   90.00
_cell.angle_beta   90.00
_cell.angle_gamma   90.00
#
_symmetry.space_group_name_H-M   'P 1'
#
loop_
_entity.id
_entity.type
_entity.pdbx_description
1 polymer ?
#
loop_
_entity_poly.entity_id
_entity_poly.type
_entity_poly.pdbx_seq_one_letter_code
_entity_poly.pdbx_strand_id
1 'polypeptide(L)' 'MVKPSIILVRPQLPENIGMAARAMDNCGLKKLIIVSPREIWPNKIALQSAANSKII' A
#
# COMPACT_ATOMS: atom_id res chain seq x y z
N MET A 1 9.38 -15.53 14.24
CA MET A 1 9.09 -14.12 14.60
C MET A 1 7.98 -13.61 13.71
N VAL A 2 6.89 -13.08 14.28
CA VAL A 2 5.74 -12.56 13.50
C VAL A 2 6.10 -11.16 12.99
N LYS A 3 5.96 -10.92 11.67
CA LYS A 3 6.14 -9.58 11.09
C LYS A 3 4.84 -8.79 11.17
N PRO A 4 4.88 -7.48 11.49
CA PRO A 4 3.66 -6.68 11.58
C PRO A 4 3.00 -6.52 10.21
N SER A 5 1.68 -6.30 10.23
CA SER A 5 0.91 -5.91 9.05
C SER A 5 0.61 -4.42 9.12
N ILE A 6 0.67 -3.74 7.99
CA ILE A 6 0.26 -2.34 7.86
C ILE A 6 -1.16 -2.34 7.29
N ILE A 7 -2.08 -1.64 7.95
CA ILE A 7 -3.48 -1.59 7.59
C ILE A 7 -3.85 -0.14 7.29
N LEU A 8 -4.19 0.15 6.04
CA LEU A 8 -4.71 1.45 5.62
C LEU A 8 -6.24 1.40 5.62
N VAL A 9 -6.84 2.06 6.61
CA VAL A 9 -8.30 2.15 6.74
C VAL A 9 -8.80 3.41 6.07
N ARG A 10 -9.69 3.26 5.09
CA ARG A 10 -10.28 4.33 4.29
C ARG A 10 -9.26 5.32 3.72
N PRO A 11 -8.18 4.85 3.05
CA PRO A 11 -7.25 5.76 2.40
C PRO A 11 -7.97 6.62 1.35
N GLN A 12 -7.62 7.90 1.32
CA GLN A 12 -8.29 8.91 0.51
C GLN A 12 -7.64 9.10 -0.86
N LEU A 13 -6.31 8.97 -0.94
CA LEU A 13 -5.52 9.20 -2.13
C LEU A 13 -4.81 7.89 -2.54
N PRO A 14 -5.02 7.37 -3.75
CA PRO A 14 -4.36 6.15 -4.21
C PRO A 14 -2.84 6.28 -4.25
N GLU A 15 -2.30 7.48 -4.51
CA GLU A 15 -0.86 7.80 -4.49
C GLU A 15 -0.24 7.44 -3.13
N ASN A 16 -0.94 7.76 -2.03
CA ASN A 16 -0.47 7.49 -0.68
C ASN A 16 -0.40 5.98 -0.38
N ILE A 17 -1.29 5.19 -0.98
CA ILE A 17 -1.26 3.72 -0.86
C ILE A 17 0.01 3.20 -1.54
N GLY A 18 0.31 3.66 -2.75
CA GLY A 18 1.53 3.30 -3.48
C GLY A 18 2.80 3.73 -2.73
N MET A 19 2.86 4.97 -2.26
CA MET A 19 4.01 5.47 -1.49
C MET A 19 4.20 4.69 -0.17
N ALA A 20 3.12 4.31 0.52
CA ALA A 20 3.19 3.46 1.69
C ALA A 20 3.75 2.07 1.36
N ALA A 21 3.31 1.46 0.25
CA ALA A 21 3.83 0.18 -0.21
C ALA A 21 5.33 0.25 -0.55
N ARG A 22 5.77 1.33 -1.20
CA ARG A 22 7.18 1.60 -1.48
C ARG A 22 8.00 1.72 -0.19
N ALA A 23 7.51 2.49 0.78
CA ALA A 23 8.19 2.67 2.06
C ALA A 23 8.28 1.35 2.84
N MET A 24 7.22 0.56 2.84
CA MET A 24 7.18 -0.76 3.47
C MET A 24 8.21 -1.72 2.87
N ASP A 25 8.32 -1.78 1.54
CA ASP A 25 9.28 -2.68 0.86
C ASP A 25 10.73 -2.27 1.20
N ASN A 26 11.03 -0.97 1.18
CA ASN A 26 12.32 -0.42 1.63
C ASN A 26 12.64 -0.77 3.10
N CYS A 27 11.62 -0.90 3.95
CA CYS A 27 11.76 -1.24 5.37
C CYS A 27 11.59 -2.75 5.66
N GLY A 28 11.50 -3.61 4.65
CA GLY A 28 11.39 -5.07 4.83
C GLY A 28 10.05 -5.55 5.39
N LEU A 29 9.01 -4.71 5.33
CA LEU A 29 7.62 -5.01 5.69
C LEU A 29 6.89 -5.59 4.49
N LYS A 30 6.14 -6.69 4.70
CA LYS A 30 5.64 -7.51 3.58
C LYS A 30 4.12 -7.62 3.47
N LYS A 31 3.36 -7.07 4.42
CA LYS A 31 1.91 -7.30 4.50
C LYS A 31 1.17 -5.98 4.60
N LEU A 32 0.61 -5.54 3.48
CA LEU A 32 -0.27 -4.38 3.36
C LEU A 32 -1.72 -4.86 3.24
N ILE A 33 -2.62 -4.24 4.01
CA ILE A 33 -4.07 -4.49 3.95
C ILE A 33 -4.75 -3.15 3.71
N ILE A 34 -5.67 -3.11 2.76
CA ILE A 34 -6.43 -1.92 2.41
C ILE A 34 -7.89 -2.19 2.74
N VAL A 35 -8.49 -1.33 3.57
CA VAL A 35 -9.88 -1.48 4.02
C VAL A 35 -10.68 -0.28 3.55
N SER A 36 -11.74 -0.53 2.77
CA SER A 36 -12.70 0.49 2.29
C SER A 36 -12.03 1.76 1.71
N PRO A 37 -11.11 1.64 0.73
CA PRO A 37 -10.51 2.80 0.09
C PRO A 37 -11.59 3.69 -0.54
N ARG A 38 -11.37 5.01 -0.55
CA ARG A 38 -12.32 5.96 -1.16
C ARG A 38 -12.47 5.69 -2.67
N GLU A 39 -11.34 5.46 -3.33
CA GLU A 39 -11.29 5.15 -4.76
C GLU A 39 -11.47 3.66 -5.03
N ILE A 40 -11.96 3.33 -6.23
CA ILE A 40 -12.08 1.95 -6.69
C ILE A 40 -10.71 1.26 -6.65
N TRP A 41 -10.69 0.03 -6.14
CA TRP A 41 -9.50 -0.80 -6.01
C TRP A 41 -9.59 -2.05 -6.91
N PRO A 42 -8.51 -2.48 -7.59
CA PRO A 42 -7.18 -1.89 -7.63
C PRO A 42 -7.14 -0.55 -8.39
N ASN A 43 -6.20 0.32 -8.01
CA ASN A 43 -6.05 1.64 -8.60
C ASN A 43 -4.70 1.79 -9.33
N LYS A 44 -4.75 2.21 -10.61
CA LYS A 44 -3.54 2.37 -11.45
C LYS A 44 -2.56 3.40 -10.89
N ILE A 45 -3.04 4.47 -10.28
CA ILE A 45 -2.19 5.50 -9.68
C ILE A 45 -1.42 4.93 -8.48
N ALA A 46 -2.08 4.12 -7.65
CA ALA A 46 -1.42 3.45 -6.53
C ALA A 46 -0.27 2.54 -7.01
N LEU A 47 -0.50 1.76 -8.07
CA LEU A 47 0.54 0.91 -8.67
C LEU A 47 1.72 1.73 -9.22
N GLN A 48 1.45 2.85 -9.88
CA GLN A 48 2.49 3.73 -10.42
C GLN A 48 3.33 4.40 -9.31
N SER A 49 2.68 4.92 -8.25
CA SER A 49 3.35 5.54 -7.12
C SER A 49 4.15 4.55 -6.25
N ALA A 50 3.90 3.24 -6.41
CA ALA A 50 4.58 2.19 -5.66
C ALA A 50 6.00 1.88 -6.13
N ALA A 51 6.47 2.44 -7.26
CA ALA A 51 7.83 2.28 -7.77
C ALA A 51 8.31 0.81 -7.82
N ASN A 52 7.47 -0.08 -8.37
CA ASN A 52 7.70 -1.54 -8.48
C ASN A 52 7.72 -2.31 -7.14
N SER A 53 7.20 -1.73 -6.06
CA SER A 53 6.94 -2.47 -4.82
C SER A 53 6.10 -3.72 -5.10
N LYS A 54 6.51 -4.86 -4.54
CA LYS A 54 5.88 -6.18 -4.79
C LYS A 54 4.74 -6.52 -3.82
N ILE A 55 4.38 -5.59 -2.95
CA ILE A 55 3.45 -5.84 -1.84
C ILE A 55 2.07 -5.18 -2.02
N ILE A 56 1.81 -4.58 -3.18
CA ILE A 56 0.60 -3.82 -3.54
C ILE A 56 0.03 -4.28 -4.88
#